data_AF-A0A535F0N5-F1
#
_entry.id   AF-A0A535F0N5-F1
#
_cell.length_a   1.000
_cell.length_b   1.000
_cell.length_c   1.000
_cell.angle_alpha   90.00
_cell.angle_beta   90.00
_cell.angle_gamma   90.00
#
_symmetry.space_group_name_H-M   'P 1'
#
loop_
_entity.id
_entity.type
_entity.pdbx_description
1 polymer ?
#
loop_
_entity_poly.entity_id
_entity_poly.type
_entity_poly.pdbx_seq_one_letter_code
_entity_poly.pdbx_strand_id
1 'polypeptide(L)'
;IDPRTVGYIEAHGTGTELGDPIEINGLKTAFSKLAQTMGEKPVQDAVCGIGSVKSNIGHLELAAGVAGVIKVLLQMQHKKLVKSLHCERLNPYIQLEASPFSIVQENREWEALQDQAGNTLPRRAGVNA
;
A
#
# COMPACT_ATOMS: atom_id res chain seq x y z
N ILE A 1 -3.68 15.06 -4.58
CA ILE A 1 -4.16 14.58 -3.25
C ILE A 1 -2.96 14.51 -2.31
N ASP A 2 -3.15 14.78 -1.02
CA ASP A 2 -2.07 14.66 -0.02
C ASP A 2 -1.64 13.17 0.13
N PRO A 3 -0.35 12.81 -0.06
CA PRO A 3 0.13 11.42 0.03
C PRO A 3 -0.15 10.78 1.39
N ARG A 4 -0.23 11.56 2.47
CA ARG A 4 -0.51 11.10 3.84
C ARG A 4 -1.92 10.54 4.00
N THR A 5 -2.79 10.85 3.06
CA THR A 5 -4.18 10.39 3.06
C THR A 5 -4.39 9.08 2.30
N VAL A 6 -3.34 8.53 1.70
CA VAL A 6 -3.38 7.23 1.01
C VAL A 6 -3.21 6.12 2.05
N GLY A 7 -4.24 5.28 2.19
CA GLY A 7 -4.28 4.23 3.22
C GLY A 7 -3.89 2.83 2.72
N TYR A 8 -3.80 2.64 1.40
CA TYR A 8 -3.44 1.34 0.83
C TYR A 8 -2.75 1.46 -0.54
N ILE A 9 -1.76 0.62 -0.79
CA ILE A 9 -1.17 0.41 -2.11
C ILE A 9 -1.33 -1.06 -2.48
N GLU A 10 -1.98 -1.30 -3.60
CA GLU A 10 -1.93 -2.59 -4.29
C GLU A 10 -0.66 -2.61 -5.14
N ALA A 11 0.37 -3.30 -4.67
CA ALA A 11 1.66 -3.37 -5.31
C ALA A 11 1.61 -4.28 -6.55
N HIS A 12 2.57 -4.09 -7.47
CA HIS A 12 2.82 -5.04 -8.53
C HIS A 12 3.24 -6.38 -7.91
N GLY A 13 4.17 -6.37 -6.94
CA GLY A 13 4.42 -7.46 -5.99
C GLY A 13 4.50 -8.84 -6.64
N THR A 14 5.51 -9.06 -7.47
CA THR A 14 5.73 -10.33 -8.18
C THR A 14 6.39 -11.39 -7.32
N GLY A 15 6.80 -11.07 -6.09
CA GLY A 15 7.44 -12.03 -5.20
C GLY A 15 8.90 -12.28 -5.56
N THR A 16 9.54 -11.34 -6.27
CA THR A 16 10.93 -11.50 -6.71
C THR A 16 11.87 -10.92 -5.66
N GLU A 17 13.00 -11.59 -5.42
CA GLU A 17 13.97 -11.21 -4.40
C GLU A 17 14.48 -9.77 -4.56
N LEU A 18 14.64 -9.32 -5.81
CA LEU A 18 15.13 -7.98 -6.14
C LEU A 18 14.02 -6.99 -6.49
N GLY A 19 12.95 -7.44 -7.18
CA GLY A 19 11.90 -6.55 -7.65
C GLY A 19 11.06 -5.96 -6.53
N ASP A 20 10.71 -6.77 -5.52
CA ASP A 20 9.88 -6.29 -4.40
C ASP A 20 10.60 -5.18 -3.59
N PRO A 21 11.90 -5.30 -3.21
CA PRO A 21 12.65 -4.20 -2.62
C PRO A 21 12.72 -2.94 -3.50
N ILE A 22 12.88 -3.10 -4.82
CA ILE A 22 12.92 -1.97 -5.77
C ILE A 22 11.58 -1.23 -5.76
N GLU A 23 10.47 -1.95 -5.79
CA GLU A 23 9.13 -1.35 -5.76
C GLU A 23 8.89 -0.56 -4.47
N ILE A 24 9.23 -1.15 -3.31
CA ILE A 24 9.10 -0.47 -2.01
C ILE A 24 9.97 0.79 -1.94
N ASN A 25 11.23 0.73 -2.41
CA ASN A 25 12.11 1.90 -2.44
C ASN A 25 11.59 3.00 -3.37
N GLY A 26 10.97 2.61 -4.49
CA GLY A 26 10.27 3.52 -5.40
C GLY A 26 9.12 4.25 -4.69
N LEU A 27 8.27 3.51 -3.97
CA LEU A 27 7.18 4.08 -3.18
C LEU A 27 7.67 5.05 -2.10
N LYS A 28 8.71 4.67 -1.32
CA LYS A 28 9.34 5.54 -0.30
C LYS A 28 9.85 6.83 -0.92
N THR A 29 10.54 6.73 -2.05
CA THR A 29 11.08 7.90 -2.76
C THR A 29 9.97 8.81 -3.26
N ALA A 30 8.93 8.24 -3.88
CA ALA A 30 7.78 9.00 -4.40
C ALA A 30 7.04 9.74 -3.27
N PHE A 31 6.71 9.07 -2.18
CA PHE A 31 6.00 9.67 -1.05
C PHE A 31 6.82 10.75 -0.36
N SER A 32 8.13 10.53 -0.18
CA SER A 32 9.04 11.54 0.39
C SER A 32 9.12 12.79 -0.48
N LYS A 33 9.27 12.63 -1.81
CA LYS A 33 9.33 13.75 -2.75
C LYS A 33 8.00 14.52 -2.82
N LEU A 34 6.87 13.83 -2.75
CA LEU A 34 5.55 14.46 -2.70
C LEU A 34 5.36 15.27 -1.42
N ALA A 35 5.74 14.72 -0.25
CA ALA A 35 5.67 15.45 1.02
C ALA A 35 6.53 16.73 0.99
N GLN A 36 7.76 16.63 0.48
CA GLN A 36 8.66 17.79 0.32
C GLN A 36 8.08 18.87 -0.59
N THR A 37 7.49 18.46 -1.72
CA THR A 37 6.89 19.40 -2.69
C THR A 37 5.70 20.14 -2.09
N MET A 38 5.00 19.53 -1.13
CA MET A 38 3.89 20.15 -0.40
C MET A 38 4.34 20.94 0.84
N GLY A 39 5.65 21.02 1.13
CA GLY A 39 6.17 21.68 2.33
C GLY A 39 5.89 20.92 3.63
N GLU A 40 5.53 19.64 3.52
CA GLU A 40 5.13 18.79 4.63
C GLU A 40 6.29 17.91 5.10
N LYS A 41 6.28 17.55 6.39
CA LYS A 41 7.26 16.60 6.92
C LYS A 41 7.01 15.19 6.36
N PRO A 42 8.05 14.36 6.19
CA PRO A 42 7.88 12.96 5.84
C PRO A 42 6.98 12.25 6.85
N VAL A 43 6.07 11.39 6.37
CA VAL A 43 5.27 10.52 7.23
C VAL A 43 6.15 9.43 7.78
N GLN A 44 6.20 9.33 9.10
CA GLN A 44 7.02 8.34 9.79
C GLN A 44 6.18 7.21 10.42
N ASP A 45 4.86 7.40 10.51
CA ASP A 45 3.94 6.41 11.05
C ASP A 45 3.35 5.54 9.94
N ALA A 46 3.27 4.23 10.17
CA ALA A 46 2.79 3.24 9.21
C ALA A 46 1.27 3.31 8.99
N VAL A 47 0.81 4.34 8.28
CA VAL A 47 -0.61 4.59 7.96
C VAL A 47 -1.07 3.94 6.64
N CYS A 48 -0.13 3.51 5.80
CA CYS A 48 -0.42 2.94 4.48
C CYS A 48 -0.11 1.45 4.44
N GLY A 49 -1.14 0.62 4.24
CA GLY A 49 -0.96 -0.81 4.00
C GLY A 49 -0.43 -1.09 2.59
N ILE A 50 0.37 -2.14 2.42
CA ILE A 50 0.80 -2.68 1.14
C ILE A 50 0.41 -4.15 1.06
N GLY A 51 -0.14 -4.56 -0.08
CA GLY A 51 -0.38 -5.97 -0.39
C GLY A 51 -0.40 -6.21 -1.90
N SER A 52 -0.46 -7.49 -2.29
CA SER A 52 -0.58 -7.90 -3.70
C SER A 52 -1.57 -9.05 -3.85
N VAL A 53 -2.50 -8.91 -4.79
CA VAL A 53 -3.50 -9.92 -5.19
C VAL A 53 -2.82 -11.16 -5.75
N LYS A 54 -1.60 -11.01 -6.29
CA LYS A 54 -0.83 -12.13 -6.84
C LYS A 54 -0.51 -13.18 -5.78
N SER A 55 -0.44 -12.80 -4.51
CA SER A 55 -0.28 -13.74 -3.40
C SER A 55 -1.48 -14.71 -3.26
N ASN A 56 -2.67 -14.34 -3.76
CA ASN A 56 -3.88 -15.16 -3.70
C ASN A 56 -4.13 -15.96 -4.98
N ILE A 57 -3.86 -15.37 -6.15
CA ILE A 57 -4.32 -15.91 -7.45
C ILE A 57 -3.20 -16.03 -8.50
N GLY A 58 -1.94 -15.78 -8.10
CA GLY A 58 -0.80 -15.77 -9.00
C GLY A 58 -0.76 -14.56 -9.93
N HIS A 59 0.23 -14.56 -10.83
CA HIS A 59 0.40 -13.47 -11.80
C HIS A 59 -0.48 -13.70 -13.04
N LEU A 60 -1.61 -12.99 -13.12
CA LEU A 60 -2.54 -13.08 -14.26
C LEU A 60 -2.07 -12.34 -15.53
N GLU A 61 -0.76 -12.14 -15.68
CA GLU A 61 -0.12 -11.44 -16.82
C GLU A 61 -0.88 -10.18 -17.28
N LEU A 62 -1.52 -10.24 -18.46
CA LEU A 62 -2.29 -9.15 -19.06
C LEU A 62 -3.46 -8.66 -18.20
N ALA A 63 -4.01 -9.52 -17.34
CA ALA A 63 -5.11 -9.21 -16.44
C ALA A 63 -4.65 -8.85 -15.01
N ALA A 64 -3.33 -8.79 -14.74
CA ALA A 64 -2.82 -8.53 -13.40
C ALA A 64 -3.26 -7.16 -12.84
N GLY A 65 -3.25 -6.12 -13.67
CA GLY A 65 -3.65 -4.77 -13.26
C GLY A 65 -5.13 -4.68 -12.88
N VAL A 66 -6.03 -5.22 -13.72
CA VAL A 66 -7.48 -5.18 -13.46
C VAL A 66 -7.85 -6.01 -12.22
N ALA A 67 -7.16 -7.13 -11.98
CA ALA A 67 -7.36 -7.92 -10.76
C ALA A 67 -7.01 -7.11 -9.49
N GLY A 68 -5.92 -6.34 -9.53
CA GLY A 68 -5.53 -5.42 -8.45
C GLY A 68 -6.58 -4.33 -8.21
N VAL A 69 -7.08 -3.71 -9.28
CA VAL A 69 -8.17 -2.71 -9.19
C VAL A 69 -9.43 -3.31 -8.56
N ILE A 70 -9.86 -4.49 -9.01
CA ILE A 70 -11.05 -5.16 -8.46
C ILE A 70 -10.87 -5.45 -6.97
N LYS A 71 -9.70 -5.95 -6.56
CA LYS A 71 -9.40 -6.17 -5.13
C LYS A 71 -9.55 -4.88 -4.33
N VAL A 72 -8.97 -3.77 -4.79
CA VAL A 72 -9.08 -2.47 -4.11
C VAL A 72 -10.53 -2.00 -3.99
N LEU A 73 -11.31 -2.12 -5.06
CA LEU A 73 -12.73 -1.76 -5.05
C LEU A 73 -13.52 -2.59 -4.03
N LEU A 74 -13.28 -3.90 -3.97
CA LEU A 74 -13.90 -4.77 -2.97
C LEU A 74 -13.45 -4.43 -1.55
N GLN A 75 -12.16 -4.14 -1.33
CA GLN A 75 -11.67 -3.67 -0.03
C GLN A 75 -12.33 -2.36 0.41
N MET A 76 -12.57 -1.43 -0.51
CA MET A 76 -13.29 -0.18 -0.23
C MET A 76 -14.77 -0.45 0.11
N GLN A 77 -15.44 -1.28 -0.68
CA GLN A 77 -16.84 -1.67 -0.47
C GLN A 77 -17.03 -2.31 0.91
N HIS A 78 -16.12 -3.22 1.28
CA HIS A 78 -16.18 -3.95 2.54
C HIS A 78 -15.44 -3.27 3.69
N LYS A 79 -14.81 -2.12 3.44
CA LYS A 79 -13.99 -1.36 4.42
C LYS A 79 -12.98 -2.23 5.15
N LYS A 80 -12.32 -3.16 4.44
CA LYS A 80 -11.35 -4.11 5.00
C LYS A 80 -10.08 -4.17 4.16
N LEU A 81 -8.94 -4.25 4.83
CA LEU A 81 -7.68 -4.64 4.21
C LEU A 81 -7.50 -6.15 4.39
N VAL A 82 -7.32 -6.87 3.29
CA VAL A 82 -7.16 -8.33 3.30
C VAL A 82 -5.69 -8.72 3.35
N LYS A 83 -5.41 -9.84 4.02
CA LYS A 83 -4.08 -10.41 4.17
C LYS A 83 -3.42 -10.66 2.81
N SER A 84 -2.22 -10.12 2.64
CA SER A 84 -1.27 -10.56 1.64
C SER A 84 -0.63 -11.87 2.13
N LEU A 85 -0.65 -12.91 1.32
CA LEU A 85 -0.20 -14.25 1.73
C LEU A 85 1.32 -14.42 1.58
N HIS A 86 1.86 -15.45 2.26
CA HIS A 86 3.26 -15.91 2.13
C HIS A 86 4.32 -14.88 2.52
N CYS A 87 3.99 -13.97 3.42
CA CYS A 87 4.87 -12.89 3.85
C CYS A 87 5.03 -12.80 5.37
N GLU A 88 4.85 -13.89 6.11
CA GLU A 88 5.06 -13.96 7.57
C GLU A 88 6.49 -13.55 7.93
N ARG A 89 7.46 -13.97 7.11
CA ARG A 89 8.84 -13.50 7.12
C ARG A 89 9.06 -12.60 5.91
N LEU A 90 9.31 -11.32 6.15
CA LEU A 90 9.58 -10.37 5.08
C LEU A 90 10.96 -10.61 4.44
N ASN A 91 11.06 -10.26 3.16
CA ASN A 91 12.33 -10.19 2.46
C ASN A 91 13.26 -9.21 3.23
N PRO A 92 14.48 -9.63 3.63
CA PRO A 92 15.39 -8.82 4.46
C PRO A 92 15.85 -7.52 3.80
N TYR A 93 15.70 -7.40 2.48
CA TYR A 93 16.01 -6.16 1.75
C TYR A 93 14.87 -5.14 1.77
N ILE A 94 13.68 -5.52 2.25
CA ILE A 94 12.54 -4.62 2.43
C ILE A 94 12.68 -3.94 3.80
N GLN A 95 13.04 -2.66 3.79
CA GLN A 95 13.16 -1.83 5.00
C GLN A 95 11.98 -0.87 5.08
N LEU A 96 11.05 -1.16 5.98
CA LEU A 96 9.82 -0.38 6.19
C LEU A 96 9.90 0.55 7.40
N GLU A 97 10.94 0.39 8.22
CA GLU A 97 11.21 1.25 9.36
C GLU A 97 11.32 2.71 8.91
N ALA A 98 10.77 3.61 9.72
CA ALA A 98 10.71 5.05 9.44
C ALA A 98 10.08 5.38 8.06
N SER A 99 9.09 4.61 7.63
CA SER A 99 8.32 4.83 6.41
C SER A 99 6.81 4.77 6.68
N PRO A 100 5.97 5.35 5.81
CA PRO A 100 4.51 5.26 5.97
C PRO A 100 3.94 3.87 5.72
N PHE A 101 4.76 2.88 5.38
CA PHE A 101 4.31 1.63 4.81
C PHE A 101 4.38 0.47 5.79
N SER A 102 3.37 -0.40 5.72
CA SER A 102 3.34 -1.70 6.40
C SER A 102 2.80 -2.77 5.46
N ILE A 103 3.34 -3.98 5.50
CA ILE A 103 2.73 -5.10 4.77
C ILE A 103 1.47 -5.54 5.51
N VAL A 104 0.37 -5.74 4.78
CA VAL A 104 -0.89 -6.24 5.35
C VAL A 104 -0.77 -7.75 5.56
N GLN A 105 -0.18 -8.15 6.70
CA GLN A 105 0.03 -9.56 7.05
C GLN A 105 -1.21 -10.22 7.66
N GLU A 106 -2.22 -9.45 8.06
CA GLU A 106 -3.47 -9.95 8.65
C GLU A 106 -4.68 -9.16 8.14
N ASN A 107 -5.85 -9.80 8.10
CA ASN A 107 -7.09 -9.12 7.77
C ASN A 107 -7.41 -8.08 8.86
N ARG A 108 -7.71 -6.84 8.48
CA ARG A 108 -8.09 -5.77 9.42
C ARG A 108 -9.12 -4.83 8.84
N GLU A 109 -9.81 -4.11 9.72
CA GLU A 109 -10.63 -2.96 9.34
C GLU A 109 -9.75 -1.97 8.55
N TRP A 110 -10.25 -1.48 7.41
CA TRP A 110 -9.63 -0.35 6.74
C TRP A 110 -10.21 0.91 7.35
N GLU A 111 -9.59 1.45 8.39
CA GLU A 111 -10.09 2.68 9.01
C GLU A 111 -9.98 3.87 8.04
N ALA A 112 -10.96 4.77 8.11
CA ALA A 112 -10.91 6.02 7.35
C ALA A 112 -10.12 7.05 8.15
N LEU A 113 -9.19 7.75 7.49
CA LEU A 113 -8.41 8.81 8.10
C LEU A 113 -9.29 10.04 8.38
N GLN A 114 -8.87 10.89 9.31
CA GLN A 114 -9.52 12.16 9.60
C GLN A 114 -8.60 13.32 9.23
N ASP A 115 -9.18 14.44 8.82
CA ASP A 115 -8.44 15.71 8.66
C ASP A 115 -8.22 16.42 10.00
N GLN A 116 -7.52 17.55 9.99
CA GLN A 116 -7.26 18.36 11.19
C GLN A 116 -8.53 18.91 11.86
N ALA A 117 -9.64 18.98 11.12
CA ALA A 117 -10.93 19.43 11.63
C ALA A 117 -11.79 18.25 12.14
N GLY A 118 -11.28 17.02 12.11
CA GLY A 118 -11.98 15.81 12.54
C GLY A 118 -12.96 15.25 11.51
N ASN A 119 -12.98 15.77 10.28
CA ASN A 119 -13.84 15.22 9.24
C ASN A 119 -13.27 13.91 8.71
N THR A 120 -14.13 12.92 8.52
CA THR A 120 -13.74 11.64 7.90
C THR A 120 -13.39 11.86 6.43
N LEU A 121 -12.18 11.46 6.04
CA LEU A 121 -11.71 11.49 4.67
C LEU A 121 -12.12 10.22 3.91
N PRO A 122 -12.35 10.31 2.59
CA PRO A 122 -12.56 9.12 1.77
C PRO A 122 -11.30 8.25 1.78
N ARG A 123 -11.48 6.92 1.83
CA ARG A 123 -10.39 5.96 1.64
C ARG A 123 -9.75 6.17 0.27
N ARG A 124 -8.43 6.24 0.24
CA ARG A 124 -7.63 6.43 -0.99
C ARG A 124 -6.64 5.29 -1.10
N ALA A 125 -6.49 4.79 -2.33
CA ALA A 125 -5.54 3.73 -2.64
C ALA A 125 -4.85 3.97 -3.98
N GLY A 126 -3.67 3.38 -4.16
CA GLY A 126 -2.98 3.26 -5.44
C GLY A 126 -2.92 1.81 -5.91
N VAL A 127 -2.79 1.62 -7.23
CA VAL A 127 -2.56 0.31 -7.86
C VAL A 127 -1.35 0.42 -8.78
N ASN A 128 -0.36 -0.43 -8.56
CA ASN A 128 0.81 -0.62 -9.41
C ASN A 128 0.65 -1.92 -10.19
N ALA A 129 0.97 -1.93 -11.48
CA ALA A 129 0.82 -3.08 -12.36
C ALA A 129 2.00 -3.20 -13.32
#